data_AF-A0A925A3E4-F1
#
_entry.id   AF-A0A925A3E4-F1
#
_cell.length_a   1.000
_cell.length_b   1.000
_cell.length_c   1.000
_cell.angle_alpha   90.00
_cell.angle_beta   90.00
_cell.angle_gamma   90.00
#
_symmetry.space_group_name_H-M   'P 1'
#
loop_
_entity.id
_entity.type
_entity.pdbx_description
1 polymer ?
#
loop_
_entity_poly.entity_id
_entity_poly.type
_entity_poly.pdbx_seq_one_letter_code
_entity_poly.pdbx_strand_id
1 'polypeptide(L)' 'MSNDEQPIGPLDASLSPRYAGIATFARLPRLEDVRRADIAVVGVPFDSGVSYRPGARFG' A
#
# COMPACT_ATOMS: atom_id res chain seq x y z
N MET A 1 29.07 3.68 0.17
CA MET A 1 27.62 3.88 0.08
C MET A 1 27.01 3.04 1.19
N SER A 2 26.46 3.67 2.22
CA SER A 2 25.89 2.96 3.38
C SER A 2 24.62 2.20 2.97
N ASN A 3 24.42 1.02 3.54
CA ASN A 3 23.35 0.07 3.22
C ASN A 3 21.91 0.56 3.61
N ASP A 4 21.76 1.84 3.94
CA ASP A 4 20.50 2.49 4.35
C ASP A 4 19.58 2.85 3.16
N GLU A 5 20.01 2.58 1.93
CA GLU A 5 19.31 2.96 0.69
C GLU A 5 18.49 1.81 0.06
N GLN A 6 18.47 0.63 0.66
CA GLN A 6 17.71 -0.50 0.12
C GLN A 6 16.20 -0.30 0.32
N PRO A 7 15.38 -0.34 -0.74
CA PRO A 7 13.93 -0.24 -0.60
C PRO A 7 13.37 -1.34 0.30
N ILE A 8 12.52 -0.96 1.26
CA ILE A 8 11.82 -1.92 2.11
C ILE A 8 10.68 -2.54 1.31
N GLY A 9 10.81 -3.83 1.01
CA GLY A 9 9.82 -4.60 0.24
C GLY A 9 8.64 -5.12 1.07
N PRO A 10 7.73 -5.87 0.43
CA PRO A 10 6.61 -6.52 1.11
C PRO A 10 7.05 -7.56 2.15
N LEU A 11 6.15 -7.86 3.10
CA LEU A 11 6.33 -8.97 4.05
C LEU A 11 6.60 -10.30 3.34
N ASP A 12 7.56 -11.06 3.85
CA ASP A 12 7.87 -12.40 3.34
C ASP A 12 6.66 -13.33 3.51
N ALA A 13 6.17 -13.87 2.39
CA ALA A 13 5.04 -14.79 2.37
C ALA A 13 5.34 -16.16 3.00
N SER A 14 6.61 -16.53 3.13
CA SER A 14 7.03 -17.78 3.78
C SER A 14 6.93 -17.70 5.31
N LEU A 15 7.08 -16.48 5.86
CA LEU A 15 7.01 -16.20 7.30
C LEU A 15 5.59 -15.79 7.75
N SER A 16 4.84 -15.11 6.87
CA SER A 16 3.45 -14.73 7.12
C SER A 16 2.56 -15.07 5.92
N PRO A 17 1.48 -15.86 6.11
CA PRO A 17 0.58 -16.18 5.02
C PRO A 17 -0.07 -14.93 4.45
N ARG A 18 -0.41 -14.97 3.15
CA ARG A 18 -0.92 -13.79 2.42
C ARG A 18 -2.26 -13.27 2.90
N TYR A 19 -3.05 -14.10 3.58
CA TYR A 19 -4.35 -13.74 4.13
C TYR A 19 -4.29 -13.13 5.54
N ALA A 20 -3.09 -13.01 6.12
CA ALA A 20 -2.88 -12.45 7.46
C ALA A 20 -2.20 -11.06 7.40
N GLY A 21 -2.34 -10.30 8.50
CA GLY A 21 -1.77 -8.97 8.66
C GLY A 21 -2.64 -7.84 8.10
N ILE A 22 -2.12 -6.62 8.12
CA ILE A 22 -2.81 -5.44 7.60
C ILE A 22 -2.79 -5.48 6.06
N ALA A 23 -3.94 -5.28 5.43
CA ALA A 23 -4.11 -5.30 3.99
C ALA A 23 -3.69 -3.97 3.33
N THR A 24 -2.41 -3.60 3.40
CA THR A 24 -1.85 -2.48 2.63
C THR A 24 -1.70 -2.84 1.15
N PHE A 25 -1.55 -1.82 0.28
CA PHE A 25 -1.32 -2.05 -1.15
C PHE A 25 -0.07 -2.93 -1.36
N ALA A 26 -0.23 -4.05 -2.06
CA ALA A 26 0.81 -5.05 -2.30
C ALA A 26 1.55 -5.56 -1.04
N ARG A 27 0.96 -5.39 0.15
CA ARG A 27 1.60 -5.66 1.46
C ARG A 27 2.88 -4.85 1.70
N LEU A 28 2.97 -3.66 1.11
CA LEU A 28 4.07 -2.71 1.34
C LEU A 28 3.96 -2.04 2.72
N PRO A 29 5.06 -1.52 3.27
CA PRO A 29 5.04 -0.74 4.51
C PRO A 29 4.12 0.48 4.42
N ARG A 30 3.53 0.88 5.55
CA ARG A 30 2.81 2.17 5.65
C ARG A 30 3.83 3.30 5.74
N LEU A 31 3.38 4.53 5.47
CA LEU A 31 4.25 5.70 5.54
C LEU A 31 4.88 5.92 6.92
N GLU A 32 4.16 5.55 7.99
CA GLU A 32 4.65 5.60 9.38
C GLU A 32 5.70 4.52 9.71
N ASP A 33 5.79 3.46 8.90
CA ASP A 33 6.76 2.38 9.07
C ASP A 33 8.12 2.70 8.41
N VAL A 34 8.21 3.82 7.66
CA VAL A 34 9.41 4.22 6.92
C VAL A 34 9.77 5.68 7.18
N ARG A 35 11.07 6.01 7.13
CA ARG A 35 11.53 7.41 7.31
C ARG A 35 11.31 8.27 6.06
N ARG A 36 11.31 7.64 4.88
CA ARG A 36 11.23 8.30 3.57
C ARG A 36 10.60 7.34 2.57
N ALA A 37 9.85 7.89 1.62
CA ALA A 37 9.34 7.17 0.46
C ALA A 37 9.69 7.96 -0.81
N ASP A 38 10.41 7.33 -1.74
CA ASP A 38 10.63 7.90 -3.08
C ASP A 38 9.37 7.78 -3.97
N ILE A 39 8.57 6.73 -3.72
CA ILE A 39 7.30 6.47 -4.39
C ILE A 39 6.26 6.14 -3.33
N ALA A 40 5.09 6.76 -3.43
CA ALA A 40 3.95 6.48 -2.58
C ALA A 40 2.74 6.04 -3.41
N VAL A 41 2.01 5.05 -2.91
CA VAL A 41 0.71 4.65 -3.47
C VAL A 41 -0.38 5.28 -2.59
N VAL A 42 -1.29 6.03 -3.21
CA VAL A 42 -2.34 6.77 -2.50
C VAL A 42 -3.70 6.37 -3.06
N GLY A 43 -4.58 5.89 -2.19
CA GLY A 43 -5.99 5.65 -2.53
C GLY A 43 -6.80 6.94 -2.46
N VAL A 44 -7.64 7.18 -3.47
CA VAL A 44 -8.61 8.30 -3.47
C VAL A 44 -10.02 7.70 -3.56
N PRO A 45 -10.70 7.46 -2.42
CA PRO A 45 -12.00 6.81 -2.39
C PRO A 45 -13.11 7.79 -2.77
N PHE A 46 -13.23 8.08 -4.07
CA PHE A 46 -14.16 9.08 -4.59
C PHE A 46 -14.93 8.57 -5.81
N ASP A 47 -16.24 8.83 -5.83
CA ASP A 47 -17.10 8.53 -6.99
C ASP A 47 -18.28 9.51 -7.16
N SER A 48 -18.28 10.67 -6.51
CA SER A 48 -19.43 11.61 -6.58
C SER A 48 -19.66 12.22 -7.97
N GLY A 49 -18.72 12.04 -8.90
CA GLY A 49 -18.82 12.51 -10.28
C GLY A 49 -19.40 11.49 -11.28
N VAL A 50 -19.80 10.28 -10.86
CA VAL A 50 -20.31 9.28 -11.80
C VAL A 50 -21.78 9.52 -12.16
N SER A 51 -22.15 9.26 -13.42
CA SER A 51 -23.51 9.50 -13.93
C SER A 51 -24.44 8.28 -13.87
N TYR A 52 -23.92 7.09 -13.55
CA TYR A 52 -24.70 5.85 -13.56
C TYR A 52 -24.43 4.97 -12.34
N ARG A 53 -23.52 3.99 -12.42
CA ARG A 53 -23.27 3.03 -11.34
C ARG A 53 -22.19 3.56 -10.39
N PRO A 54 -22.53 3.99 -9.15
CA PRO A 54 -21.54 4.31 -8.12
C PRO A 54 -20.88 3.04 -7.55
N GLY A 55 -19.79 3.23 -6.80
CA GLY A 55 -19.08 2.15 -6.13
C GLY A 55 -17.55 2.23 -6.23
N ALA A 56 -17.01 3.04 -7.14
CA ALA A 56 -15.55 3.17 -7.32
C ALA A 56 -14.82 3.66 -6.05
N ARG A 57 -15.53 4.32 -5.13
CA ARG A 57 -14.98 4.72 -3.81
C ARG A 57 -14.55 3.53 -2.92
N PHE A 58 -14.99 2.32 -3.23
CA PHE A 58 -14.67 1.09 -2.49
C PHE A 58 -13.60 0.22 -3.17
N GLY A 59 -12.96 0.74 -4.23
CA GLY A 59 -11.89 0.06 -4.95
C GLY A 59 -10.57 -0.05 -4.20
#